data_AF-A0A925V3W2-F1
#
_entry.id   AF-A0A925V3W2-F1
#
_cell.length_a   1.000
_cell.length_b   1.000
_cell.length_c   1.000
_cell.angle_alpha   90.00
_cell.angle_beta   90.00
_cell.angle_gamma   90.00
#
_symmetry.space_group_name_H-M   'P 1'
#
loop_
_entity.id
_entity.type
_entity.pdbx_description
1 polymer ?
#
loop_
_entity_poly.entity_id
_entity_poly.type
_entity_poly.pdbx_seq_one_letter_code
_entity_poly.pdbx_strand_id
1 'polypeptide(L)'
;MEIVDSRRLTGPNLQTRGPAAIAEIAFAPGEPLDAAIEAWRAALARMLGALGWHADPFVRIFRDRSGAAIGFTAPFDVLYAATEINEWAISEANAVLAGRGQRDLERGARRIRTMIAEEARPDVVALVEAAHRRDIPELYDEDGFTLGLGARSITWALDAVPTIEQVPWDRLGRIPTVAVTGTNGKTTCARWIARTLQLAGVIAGNTSTDGISLDGRTIEDGD
;
A
#
# COMPACT_ATOMS: atom_id res chain seq x y z
N MET A 1 16.35 -15.82 -9.91
CA MET A 1 15.22 -14.87 -9.76
C MET A 1 15.55 -13.56 -10.44
N GLU A 2 14.85 -13.21 -11.50
CA GLU A 2 14.91 -11.88 -12.14
C GLU A 2 13.77 -11.01 -11.62
N ILE A 3 14.03 -9.75 -11.28
CA ILE A 3 12.98 -8.82 -10.84
C ILE A 3 12.30 -8.26 -12.09
N VAL A 4 11.00 -8.53 -12.24
CA VAL A 4 10.17 -8.01 -13.33
C VAL A 4 9.55 -6.68 -12.93
N ASP A 5 9.09 -6.59 -11.69
CA ASP A 5 8.53 -5.36 -11.12
C ASP A 5 8.81 -5.30 -9.62
N SER A 6 8.94 -4.09 -9.08
CA SER A 6 9.25 -3.82 -7.68
C SER A 6 8.52 -2.56 -7.26
N ARG A 7 7.58 -2.69 -6.32
CA ARG A 7 6.64 -1.60 -6.00
C ARG A 7 6.20 -1.59 -4.54
N ARG A 8 5.65 -0.45 -4.17
CA ARG A 8 5.07 -0.15 -2.86
C ARG A 8 3.57 -0.43 -2.89
N LEU A 9 3.05 -1.03 -1.83
CA LEU A 9 1.62 -1.17 -1.57
C LEU A 9 1.31 -0.26 -0.39
N THR A 10 0.64 0.86 -0.62
CA THR A 10 0.43 1.93 0.37
C THR A 10 -0.66 1.64 1.40
N GLY A 11 -1.44 0.57 1.20
CA GLY A 11 -2.53 0.18 2.08
C GLY A 11 -2.98 -1.26 1.87
N PRO A 12 -4.17 -1.64 2.39
CA PRO A 12 -4.71 -2.98 2.26
C PRO A 12 -4.76 -3.45 0.79
N ASN A 13 -4.39 -4.70 0.56
CA ASN A 13 -4.22 -5.26 -0.78
C ASN A 13 -4.50 -6.77 -0.80
N LEU A 14 -4.31 -7.40 -1.97
CA LEU A 14 -4.56 -8.84 -2.14
C LEU A 14 -3.67 -9.72 -1.24
N GLN A 15 -2.48 -9.24 -0.86
CA GLN A 15 -1.50 -10.02 -0.09
C GLN A 15 -1.60 -9.79 1.41
N THR A 16 -1.90 -8.55 1.83
CA THR A 16 -1.81 -8.11 3.22
C THR A 16 -2.93 -7.13 3.58
N ARG A 17 -3.26 -7.05 4.89
CA ARG A 17 -4.26 -6.10 5.41
C ARG A 17 -3.75 -4.68 5.58
N GLY A 18 -2.47 -4.44 5.32
CA GLY A 18 -1.82 -3.15 5.50
C GLY A 18 -0.79 -2.89 4.41
N PRO A 19 0.02 -1.85 4.57
CA PRO A 19 1.07 -1.53 3.61
C PRO A 19 2.15 -2.61 3.55
N ALA A 20 2.80 -2.72 2.39
CA ALA A 20 3.81 -3.75 2.12
C ALA A 20 4.73 -3.34 0.98
N ALA A 21 5.94 -3.92 0.95
CA ALA A 21 6.79 -3.93 -0.23
C ALA A 21 6.59 -5.25 -0.99
N ILE A 22 6.50 -5.19 -2.32
CA ILE A 22 6.30 -6.36 -3.17
C ILE A 22 7.21 -6.31 -4.39
N ALA A 23 7.74 -7.47 -4.78
CA ALA A 23 8.40 -7.67 -6.04
C ALA A 23 7.75 -8.83 -6.79
N GLU A 24 7.58 -8.66 -8.09
CA GLU A 24 7.27 -9.75 -9.01
C GLU A 24 8.58 -10.26 -9.60
N ILE A 25 8.81 -11.56 -9.46
CA ILE A 25 10.02 -12.22 -9.94
C ILE A 25 9.69 -13.26 -11.00
N ALA A 26 10.57 -13.38 -11.99
CA ALA A 26 10.61 -14.47 -12.95
C ALA A 26 11.70 -15.48 -12.56
N PHE A 27 11.40 -16.76 -12.77
CA PHE A 27 12.36 -17.85 -12.60
C PHE A 27 12.92 -18.24 -13.96
N ALA A 28 14.23 -18.50 -14.01
CA ALA A 28 14.84 -19.06 -15.21
C ALA A 28 14.35 -20.51 -15.43
N PRO A 29 14.33 -21.01 -16.68
CA PRO A 29 13.99 -22.41 -16.95
C PRO A 29 14.89 -23.37 -16.16
N GLY A 30 14.28 -24.25 -15.37
CA GLY A 30 15.00 -25.22 -14.53
C GLY A 30 15.53 -24.66 -13.20
N GLU A 31 15.26 -23.40 -12.86
CA GLU A 31 15.59 -22.84 -11.55
C GLU A 31 14.77 -23.55 -10.45
N PRO A 32 15.40 -24.06 -9.39
CA PRO A 32 14.70 -24.76 -8.30
C PRO A 32 13.91 -23.75 -7.46
N LEU A 33 12.64 -23.56 -7.82
CA LEU A 33 11.73 -22.58 -7.24
C LEU A 33 11.73 -22.59 -5.71
N ASP A 34 11.62 -23.77 -5.09
CA ASP A 34 11.56 -23.88 -3.62
C ASP A 34 12.88 -23.45 -2.98
N ALA A 35 14.02 -23.83 -3.55
CA ALA A 35 15.33 -23.40 -3.07
C ALA A 35 15.54 -21.89 -3.25
N ALA A 36 15.01 -21.31 -4.33
CA ALA A 36 15.07 -19.87 -4.58
C ALA A 36 14.27 -19.07 -3.55
N ILE A 37 13.06 -19.52 -3.24
CA ILE A 37 12.19 -18.90 -2.24
C ILE A 37 12.79 -19.03 -0.83
N GLU A 38 13.31 -20.20 -0.47
CA GLU A 38 13.98 -20.39 0.83
C GLU A 38 15.24 -19.53 0.97
N ALA A 39 16.04 -19.41 -0.09
CA ALA A 39 17.19 -18.50 -0.10
C ALA A 39 16.77 -17.03 0.09
N TRP A 40 15.69 -16.59 -0.56
CA TRP A 40 15.12 -15.26 -0.36
C TRP A 40 14.62 -15.05 1.07
N ARG A 41 13.87 -16.01 1.64
CA ARG A 41 13.40 -15.93 3.03
C ARG A 41 14.55 -15.80 4.02
N ALA A 42 15.61 -16.59 3.84
CA ALA A 42 16.80 -16.53 4.69
C ALA A 42 17.54 -15.20 4.55
N ALA A 43 17.68 -14.67 3.33
CA ALA A 43 18.28 -13.37 3.09
C ALA A 43 17.46 -12.23 3.72
N LEU A 44 16.15 -12.23 3.50
CA LEU A 44 15.23 -11.27 4.09
C LEU A 44 15.31 -11.29 5.61
N ALA A 45 15.24 -12.47 6.23
CA ALA A 45 15.34 -12.62 7.69
C ALA A 45 16.66 -12.08 8.25
N ARG A 46 17.78 -12.27 7.54
CA ARG A 46 19.08 -11.70 7.93
C ARG A 46 19.09 -10.18 7.88
N MET A 47 18.55 -9.58 6.81
CA MET A 47 18.49 -8.11 6.70
C MET A 47 17.56 -7.52 7.76
N LEU A 48 16.35 -8.07 7.90
CA LEU A 48 15.39 -7.64 8.92
C LEU A 48 15.99 -7.77 10.33
N GLY A 49 16.68 -8.87 10.62
CA GLY A 49 17.39 -9.06 11.89
C GLY A 49 18.49 -8.02 12.14
N ALA A 50 19.29 -7.67 11.12
CA ALA A 50 20.32 -6.64 11.23
C ALA A 50 19.74 -5.22 11.42
N LEU A 51 18.50 -4.99 10.98
CA LEU A 51 17.78 -3.74 11.13
C LEU A 51 16.95 -3.68 12.43
N GLY A 52 16.77 -4.81 13.13
CA GLY A 52 15.82 -4.89 14.25
C GLY A 52 14.37 -4.74 13.80
N TRP A 53 14.07 -5.07 12.55
CA TRP A 53 12.76 -4.93 11.92
C TRP A 53 11.98 -6.24 12.01
N HIS A 54 10.72 -6.17 12.44
CA HIS A 54 9.81 -7.32 12.42
C HIS A 54 8.73 -7.15 11.35
N ALA A 55 8.58 -8.15 10.49
CA ALA A 55 7.59 -8.14 9.42
C ALA A 55 7.18 -9.56 9.02
N ASP A 56 6.01 -9.67 8.42
CA ASP A 56 5.46 -10.94 7.95
C ASP A 56 5.74 -11.10 6.44
N PRO A 57 6.59 -12.05 6.03
CA PRO A 57 6.86 -12.29 4.62
C PRO A 57 5.76 -13.13 3.97
N PHE A 58 5.36 -12.75 2.76
CA PHE A 58 4.41 -13.51 1.95
C PHE A 58 5.02 -13.92 0.62
N VAL A 59 4.47 -15.00 0.05
CA VAL A 59 4.88 -15.56 -1.24
C VAL A 59 3.63 -16.05 -1.96
N ARG A 60 3.47 -15.65 -3.22
CA ARG A 60 2.40 -16.13 -4.10
C ARG A 60 3.00 -16.57 -5.43
N ILE A 61 3.11 -17.88 -5.60
CA ILE A 61 3.61 -18.51 -6.84
C ILE A 61 2.53 -18.39 -7.94
N PHE A 62 2.96 -18.05 -9.16
CA PHE A 62 2.05 -17.98 -10.31
C PHE A 62 1.65 -19.38 -10.80
N ARG A 63 0.47 -19.48 -11.45
CA ARG A 63 -0.14 -20.77 -11.80
C ARG A 63 0.74 -21.63 -12.72
N ASP A 64 1.42 -20.98 -13.65
CA ASP A 64 2.35 -21.59 -14.61
C ASP A 64 3.75 -21.84 -14.01
N ARG A 65 3.97 -21.44 -12.76
CA ARG A 65 5.24 -21.54 -12.03
C ARG A 65 6.42 -20.83 -12.70
N SER A 66 6.15 -19.90 -13.62
CA SER A 66 7.17 -19.09 -14.28
C SER A 66 7.72 -17.97 -13.38
N GLY A 67 6.99 -17.64 -12.31
CA GLY A 67 7.34 -16.57 -11.40
C GLY A 67 6.58 -16.62 -10.07
N ALA A 68 6.84 -15.62 -9.25
CA ALA A 68 6.15 -15.41 -7.98
C ALA A 68 6.06 -13.91 -7.64
N ALA A 69 5.05 -13.55 -6.86
CA ALA A 69 5.03 -12.29 -6.14
C ALA A 69 5.50 -12.52 -4.70
N ILE A 70 6.54 -11.82 -4.28
CA ILE A 70 7.18 -11.98 -2.97
C ILE A 70 7.35 -10.63 -2.29
N GLY A 71 7.21 -10.59 -0.97
CA GLY A 71 7.27 -9.34 -0.23
C GLY A 71 7.03 -9.51 1.25
N PHE A 72 6.89 -8.40 1.94
CA PHE A 72 6.63 -8.37 3.38
C PHE A 72 5.89 -7.10 3.79
N THR A 73 5.21 -7.15 4.94
CA THR A 73 4.52 -5.99 5.53
C THR A 73 5.50 -4.93 6.02
N ALA A 74 5.17 -3.66 5.83
CA ALA A 74 6.00 -2.54 6.23
C ALA A 74 5.15 -1.34 6.67
N PRO A 75 5.64 -0.47 7.57
CA PRO A 75 4.98 0.80 7.84
C PRO A 75 4.90 1.66 6.57
N PHE A 76 3.82 2.44 6.44
CA PHE A 76 3.55 3.19 5.21
C PHE A 76 4.56 4.32 4.94
N ASP A 77 5.23 4.81 5.98
CA ASP A 77 6.18 5.92 5.95
C ASP A 77 7.63 5.49 5.67
N VAL A 78 7.88 4.19 5.43
CA VAL A 78 9.21 3.64 5.12
C VAL A 78 9.16 2.61 3.98
N LEU A 79 8.22 2.77 3.05
CA LEU A 79 7.98 1.82 1.97
C LEU A 79 9.07 1.82 0.90
N TYR A 80 9.80 2.93 0.67
CA TYR A 80 10.96 2.91 -0.23
C TYR A 80 12.10 2.10 0.38
N ALA A 81 12.40 2.29 1.67
CA ALA A 81 13.36 1.45 2.38
C ALA A 81 12.94 -0.03 2.38
N ALA A 82 11.65 -0.32 2.54
CA ALA A 82 11.13 -1.68 2.49
C ALA A 82 11.32 -2.35 1.11
N THR A 83 11.13 -1.59 0.02
CA THR A 83 11.42 -2.06 -1.34
C THR A 83 12.91 -2.40 -1.50
N GLU A 84 13.81 -1.53 -1.04
CA GLU A 84 15.25 -1.78 -1.08
C GLU A 84 15.65 -3.03 -0.27
N ILE A 85 15.03 -3.26 0.90
CA ILE A 85 15.23 -4.50 1.68
C ILE A 85 14.86 -5.73 0.83
N ASN A 86 13.72 -5.69 0.14
CA ASN A 86 13.25 -6.82 -0.65
C ASN A 86 14.19 -7.10 -1.85
N GLU A 87 14.59 -6.05 -2.57
CA GLU A 87 15.53 -6.15 -3.70
C GLU A 87 16.90 -6.64 -3.26
N TRP A 88 17.39 -6.15 -2.11
CA TRP A 88 18.63 -6.64 -1.51
C TRP A 88 18.53 -8.14 -1.22
N ALA A 89 17.42 -8.60 -0.63
CA ALA A 89 17.20 -10.00 -0.29
C ALA A 89 17.14 -10.90 -1.55
N ILE A 90 16.49 -10.45 -2.61
CA ILE A 90 16.46 -11.17 -3.91
C ILE A 90 17.86 -11.29 -4.48
N SER A 91 18.62 -10.19 -4.47
CA SER A 91 19.99 -10.16 -4.97
C SER A 91 20.96 -11.01 -4.15
N GLU A 92 20.83 -11.02 -2.82
CA GLU A 92 21.58 -11.90 -1.90
C GLU A 92 21.27 -13.37 -2.18
N ALA A 93 19.99 -13.74 -2.30
CA ALA A 93 19.58 -15.10 -2.61
C ALA A 93 20.17 -15.59 -3.94
N ASN A 94 20.11 -14.75 -4.99
CA ASN A 94 20.75 -15.06 -6.28
C ASN A 94 22.28 -15.21 -6.17
N ALA A 95 22.95 -14.46 -5.29
CA ALA A 95 24.39 -14.58 -5.08
C ALA A 95 24.74 -15.93 -4.42
N VAL A 96 23.98 -16.31 -3.38
CA VAL A 96 24.14 -17.57 -2.66
C VAL A 96 23.89 -18.77 -3.57
N LEU A 97 22.79 -18.78 -4.34
CA LEU A 97 22.44 -19.87 -5.25
C LEU A 97 23.47 -20.03 -6.39
N ALA A 98 24.07 -18.93 -6.84
CA ALA A 98 25.13 -18.93 -7.83
C ALA A 98 26.52 -19.28 -7.25
N GLY A 99 26.64 -19.57 -5.95
CA GLY A 99 27.91 -19.88 -5.30
C GLY A 99 28.87 -18.68 -5.20
N ARG A 100 28.37 -17.45 -5.34
CA ARG A 100 29.18 -16.21 -5.27
C ARG A 100 29.42 -15.72 -3.83
N GLY A 101 28.92 -16.46 -2.85
CA GLY A 101 29.02 -16.11 -1.43
C GLY A 101 27.96 -15.09 -0.99
N GLN A 102 28.03 -14.72 0.28
CA GLN A 102 27.13 -13.73 0.89
C GLN A 102 27.61 -12.31 0.61
N ARG A 103 26.69 -11.39 0.39
CA ARG A 103 26.98 -9.95 0.27
C ARG A 103 27.28 -9.36 1.65
N ASP A 104 27.92 -8.20 1.65
CA ASP A 104 28.21 -7.42 2.86
C ASP A 104 26.90 -6.91 3.48
N LEU A 105 26.41 -7.67 4.46
CA LEU A 105 25.19 -7.39 5.21
C LEU A 105 25.26 -6.03 5.90
N GLU A 106 26.40 -5.70 6.51
CA GLU A 106 26.53 -4.48 7.31
C GLU A 106 26.55 -3.23 6.43
N ARG A 107 27.19 -3.31 5.25
CA ARG A 107 27.10 -2.24 4.25
C ARG A 107 25.67 -2.05 3.75
N GLY A 108 24.94 -3.13 3.47
CA GLY A 108 23.53 -3.07 3.07
C GLY A 108 22.66 -2.46 4.17
N ALA A 109 22.80 -2.94 5.40
CA ALA A 109 22.06 -2.46 6.56
C ALA A 109 22.31 -0.97 6.84
N ARG A 110 23.56 -0.49 6.76
CA ARG A 110 23.87 0.94 6.93
C ARG A 110 23.15 1.81 5.91
N ARG A 111 23.17 1.44 4.62
CA ARG A 111 22.46 2.18 3.57
C ARG A 111 20.96 2.23 3.85
N ILE A 112 20.37 1.08 4.18
CA ILE A 112 18.94 0.99 4.44
C ILE A 112 18.55 1.79 5.70
N ARG A 113 19.37 1.79 6.76
CA ARG A 113 19.14 2.65 7.94
C ARG A 113 19.12 4.14 7.58
N THR A 114 19.99 4.59 6.69
CA THR A 114 19.96 5.97 6.18
C THR A 114 18.64 6.25 5.46
N MET A 115 18.21 5.36 4.57
CA MET A 115 16.94 5.51 3.84
C MET A 115 15.75 5.56 4.80
N ILE A 116 15.70 4.68 5.80
CA ILE A 116 14.66 4.70 6.84
C ILE A 116 14.63 6.04 7.56
N ALA A 117 15.80 6.57 7.95
CA ALA A 117 15.88 7.83 8.68
C ALA A 117 15.46 9.06 7.84
N GLU A 118 15.67 9.02 6.52
CA GLU A 118 15.27 10.06 5.59
C GLU A 118 13.77 9.99 5.23
N GLU A 119 13.22 8.79 5.18
CA GLU A 119 11.83 8.55 4.78
C GLU A 119 10.84 8.66 5.94
N ALA A 120 11.23 8.21 7.14
CA ALA A 120 10.32 8.06 8.27
C ALA A 120 9.59 9.37 8.63
N ARG A 121 8.28 9.25 8.86
CA ARG A 121 7.37 10.36 9.18
C ARG A 121 6.63 10.11 10.48
N PRO A 122 7.32 10.12 11.64
CA PRO A 122 6.68 9.87 12.93
C PRO A 122 5.58 10.89 13.24
N ASP A 123 5.69 12.12 12.72
CA ASP A 123 4.67 13.16 12.76
C ASP A 123 3.37 12.74 12.05
N VAL A 124 3.48 12.22 10.83
CA VAL A 124 2.34 11.74 10.04
C VAL A 124 1.76 10.46 10.62
N VAL A 125 2.61 9.51 11.05
CA VAL A 125 2.16 8.27 11.69
C VAL A 125 1.29 8.57 12.91
N ALA A 126 1.72 9.51 13.76
CA ALA A 126 0.96 9.91 14.94
C ALA A 126 -0.41 10.54 14.59
N LEU A 127 -0.47 11.33 13.50
CA LEU A 127 -1.72 11.90 12.98
C LEU A 127 -2.67 10.83 12.42
N VAL A 128 -2.15 9.87 11.65
CA VAL A 128 -2.93 8.75 11.10
C VAL A 128 -3.56 7.95 12.23
N GLU A 129 -2.79 7.58 13.25
CA GLU A 129 -3.34 6.88 14.42
C GLU A 129 -4.39 7.72 15.17
N ALA A 130 -4.16 9.02 15.29
CA ALA A 130 -5.11 9.94 15.93
C ALA A 130 -6.42 10.05 15.12
N ALA A 131 -6.35 10.01 13.80
CA ALA A 131 -7.49 10.00 12.90
C ALA A 131 -8.27 8.68 12.99
N HIS A 132 -7.58 7.54 12.95
CA HIS A 132 -8.19 6.21 13.09
C HIS A 132 -8.96 6.05 14.41
N ARG A 133 -8.40 6.51 15.53
CA ARG A 133 -9.10 6.50 16.84
C ARG A 133 -10.37 7.34 16.86
N ARG A 134 -10.54 8.26 15.91
CA ARG A 134 -11.69 9.15 15.76
C ARG A 134 -12.63 8.76 14.61
N ASP A 135 -12.38 7.64 13.93
CA ASP A 135 -13.08 7.24 12.69
C ASP A 135 -13.05 8.34 11.60
N ILE A 136 -11.92 9.06 11.52
CA ILE A 136 -11.67 10.05 10.47
C ILE A 136 -10.82 9.40 9.38
N PRO A 137 -11.32 9.33 8.13
CA PRO A 137 -10.53 8.85 7.00
C PRO A 137 -9.34 9.75 6.70
N GLU A 138 -8.34 9.18 6.07
CA GLU A 138 -7.06 9.78 5.79
C GLU A 138 -6.56 9.36 4.40
N LEU A 139 -5.77 10.23 3.78
CA LEU A 139 -5.02 9.92 2.57
C LEU A 139 -3.64 10.54 2.70
N TYR A 140 -2.62 9.72 2.51
CA TYR A 140 -1.22 10.14 2.49
C TYR A 140 -0.61 9.73 1.15
N ASP A 141 -0.25 10.72 0.34
CA ASP A 141 0.36 10.54 -0.96
C ASP A 141 1.44 11.62 -1.20
N GLU A 142 1.92 11.71 -2.44
CA GLU A 142 2.96 12.68 -2.82
C GLU A 142 2.45 14.12 -2.90
N ASP A 143 1.13 14.33 -3.04
CA ASP A 143 0.51 15.64 -3.15
C ASP A 143 0.23 16.24 -1.76
N GLY A 144 -0.01 15.40 -0.76
CA GLY A 144 -0.17 15.86 0.62
C GLY A 144 -0.68 14.84 1.62
N PHE A 145 -1.00 15.34 2.79
CA PHE A 145 -1.71 14.60 3.83
C PHE A 145 -3.11 15.17 4.00
N THR A 146 -4.12 14.35 3.74
CA THR A 146 -5.53 14.71 3.84
C THR A 146 -6.18 13.98 5.01
N LEU A 147 -6.98 14.69 5.81
CA LEU A 147 -7.89 14.11 6.79
C LEU A 147 -9.33 14.49 6.46
N GLY A 148 -10.26 13.54 6.60
CA GLY A 148 -11.66 13.68 6.25
C GLY A 148 -11.95 13.51 4.76
N LEU A 149 -13.24 13.56 4.40
CA LEU A 149 -13.72 13.40 3.02
C LEU A 149 -14.64 14.54 2.58
N GLY A 150 -14.58 14.89 1.30
CA GLY A 150 -15.43 15.89 0.67
C GLY A 150 -15.35 17.26 1.34
N ALA A 151 -16.49 17.92 1.56
CA ALA A 151 -16.53 19.24 2.22
C ALA A 151 -16.03 19.23 3.68
N ARG A 152 -15.80 18.06 4.27
CA ARG A 152 -15.25 17.87 5.62
C ARG A 152 -13.82 17.34 5.58
N SER A 153 -13.10 17.52 4.47
CA SER A 153 -11.67 17.23 4.40
C SER A 153 -10.81 18.49 4.54
N ILE A 154 -9.58 18.29 5.00
CA ILE A 154 -8.50 19.29 4.96
C ILE A 154 -7.24 18.58 4.48
N THR A 155 -6.54 19.21 3.54
CA THR A 155 -5.27 18.72 2.99
C THR A 155 -4.16 19.69 3.38
N TRP A 156 -3.05 19.14 3.87
CA TRP A 156 -1.82 19.85 4.16
C TRP A 156 -0.70 19.38 3.23
N ALA A 157 0.18 20.30 2.83
CA ALA A 157 1.42 19.94 2.17
C ALA A 157 2.29 19.10 3.12
N LEU A 158 3.08 18.18 2.56
CA LEU A 158 3.87 17.22 3.33
C LEU A 158 4.90 17.87 4.27
N ASP A 159 5.38 19.06 3.94
CA ASP A 159 6.33 19.86 4.73
C ASP A 159 5.65 20.79 5.75
N ALA A 160 4.31 20.83 5.76
CA ALA A 160 3.50 21.71 6.59
C ALA A 160 2.36 20.96 7.31
N VAL A 161 2.55 19.67 7.59
CA VAL A 161 1.59 18.89 8.38
C VAL A 161 1.46 19.44 9.80
N PRO A 162 0.25 19.52 10.34
CA PRO A 162 -0.01 20.11 11.65
C PRO A 162 0.41 19.16 12.77
N THR A 163 0.63 19.70 13.97
CA THR A 163 0.61 18.89 15.19
C THR A 163 -0.80 18.37 15.47
N ILE A 164 -0.93 17.30 16.27
CA ILE A 164 -2.23 16.69 16.61
C ILE A 164 -3.19 17.71 17.22
N GLU A 165 -2.67 18.65 18.01
CA GLU A 165 -3.43 19.70 18.70
C GLU A 165 -3.92 20.80 17.74
N GLN A 166 -3.21 21.01 16.63
CA GLN A 166 -3.58 22.01 15.62
C GLN A 166 -4.64 21.49 14.65
N VAL A 167 -4.89 20.18 14.61
CA VAL A 167 -5.93 19.58 13.74
C VAL A 167 -7.32 19.97 14.26
N PRO A 168 -8.18 20.61 13.43
CA PRO A 168 -9.55 20.96 13.81
C PRO A 168 -10.49 19.75 13.67
N TRP A 169 -10.32 18.77 14.56
CA TRP A 169 -10.98 17.46 14.49
C TRP A 169 -12.52 17.53 14.38
N ASP A 170 -13.15 18.53 14.98
CA ASP A 170 -14.60 18.76 14.99
C ASP A 170 -15.18 19.08 13.60
N ARG A 171 -14.35 19.66 12.72
CA ARG A 171 -14.73 20.01 11.34
C ARG A 171 -14.55 18.84 10.37
N LEU A 172 -13.76 17.85 10.75
CA LEU A 172 -13.46 16.70 9.91
C LEU A 172 -14.60 15.70 9.94
N GLY A 173 -14.71 14.87 8.90
CA GLY A 173 -15.70 13.80 8.89
C GLY A 173 -15.65 12.96 7.65
N ARG A 174 -16.47 11.91 7.66
CA ARG A 174 -16.60 10.96 6.55
C ARG A 174 -17.81 11.29 5.68
N ILE A 175 -17.75 10.84 4.43
CA ILE A 175 -18.94 10.66 3.59
C ILE A 175 -19.36 9.19 3.76
N PRO A 176 -20.61 8.88 4.13
CA PRO A 176 -21.09 7.51 4.12
C PRO A 176 -20.98 6.91 2.72
N THR A 177 -20.28 5.79 2.60
CA THR A 177 -19.98 5.14 1.31
C THR A 177 -20.61 3.75 1.27
N VAL A 178 -21.24 3.42 0.15
CA VAL A 178 -21.77 2.08 -0.13
C VAL A 178 -21.04 1.53 -1.36
N ALA A 179 -20.38 0.39 -1.20
CA ALA A 179 -19.73 -0.31 -2.30
C ALA A 179 -20.60 -1.48 -2.78
N VAL A 180 -20.90 -1.51 -4.08
CA VAL A 180 -21.71 -2.58 -4.71
C VAL A 180 -20.79 -3.47 -5.54
N THR A 181 -20.64 -4.74 -5.13
CA THR A 181 -19.83 -5.74 -5.84
C THR A 181 -20.68 -6.93 -6.30
N GLY A 182 -20.21 -7.65 -7.33
CA GLY A 182 -20.89 -8.82 -7.89
C GLY A 182 -20.65 -8.99 -9.39
N THR A 183 -20.98 -10.18 -9.93
CA THR A 183 -20.80 -10.46 -11.36
C THR A 183 -21.72 -9.59 -12.22
N ASN A 184 -23.01 -9.52 -11.87
CA ASN A 184 -24.04 -8.83 -12.66
C ASN A 184 -24.83 -7.83 -11.80
N GLY A 185 -25.42 -6.82 -12.44
CA GLY A 185 -26.39 -5.91 -11.80
C GLY A 185 -25.80 -4.77 -10.95
N LYS A 186 -24.47 -4.68 -10.79
CA LYS A 186 -23.80 -3.63 -9.98
C LYS A 186 -24.28 -2.22 -10.31
N THR A 187 -24.23 -1.84 -11.59
CA THR A 187 -24.64 -0.52 -12.08
C THR A 187 -26.11 -0.24 -11.81
N THR A 188 -26.99 -1.22 -12.05
CA THR A 188 -28.42 -1.10 -11.76
C THR A 188 -28.68 -0.89 -10.28
N CYS A 189 -28.04 -1.68 -9.41
CA CYS A 189 -28.17 -1.55 -7.97
C CYS A 189 -27.64 -0.21 -7.46
N ALA A 190 -26.47 0.25 -7.93
CA ALA A 190 -25.90 1.53 -7.54
C ALA A 190 -26.83 2.71 -7.91
N ARG A 191 -27.40 2.68 -9.12
CA ARG A 191 -28.40 3.65 -9.59
C ARG A 191 -29.67 3.64 -8.74
N TRP A 192 -30.20 2.45 -8.40
CA TRP A 192 -31.37 2.35 -7.53
C TRP A 192 -31.11 2.93 -6.15
N ILE A 193 -29.96 2.60 -5.53
CA ILE A 193 -29.56 3.16 -4.24
C ILE A 193 -29.48 4.69 -4.33
N ALA A 194 -28.76 5.22 -5.31
CA ALA A 194 -28.63 6.67 -5.51
C ALA A 194 -29.99 7.35 -5.72
N ARG A 195 -30.87 6.76 -6.53
CA ARG A 195 -32.21 7.28 -6.78
C ARG A 195 -33.08 7.26 -5.54
N THR A 196 -33.04 6.18 -4.75
CA THR A 196 -33.77 6.08 -3.48
C THR A 196 -33.30 7.15 -2.50
N LEU A 197 -31.99 7.37 -2.38
CA LEU A 197 -31.43 8.43 -1.52
C LEU A 197 -31.88 9.82 -1.96
N GLN A 198 -31.86 10.11 -3.27
CA GLN A 198 -32.37 11.36 -3.82
C GLN A 198 -33.86 11.58 -3.50
N LEU A 199 -34.68 10.55 -3.67
CA LEU A 199 -36.11 10.60 -3.33
C LEU A 199 -36.34 10.83 -1.83
N ALA A 200 -35.40 10.43 -0.98
CA ALA A 200 -35.37 10.72 0.45
C ALA A 200 -34.78 12.10 0.80
N GLY A 201 -34.42 12.92 -0.19
CA GLY A 201 -33.86 14.27 0.00
C GLY A 201 -32.37 14.28 0.34
N VAL A 202 -31.65 13.18 0.14
CA VAL A 202 -30.20 13.09 0.37
C VAL A 202 -29.45 13.37 -0.94
N ILE A 203 -28.48 14.28 -0.88
CA ILE A 203 -27.54 14.53 -1.99
C ILE A 203 -26.60 13.33 -2.10
N ALA A 204 -26.84 12.46 -3.09
CA ALA A 204 -26.04 11.27 -3.34
C ALA A 204 -25.10 11.47 -4.54
N GLY A 205 -23.85 11.05 -4.37
CA GLY A 205 -22.92 10.81 -5.47
C GLY A 205 -22.97 9.35 -5.91
N ASN A 206 -22.84 9.09 -7.22
CA ASN A 206 -22.76 7.75 -7.79
C ASN A 206 -21.63 7.69 -8.81
N THR A 207 -20.74 6.71 -8.65
CA THR A 207 -19.71 6.34 -9.63
C THR A 207 -19.99 4.95 -10.15
N SER A 208 -20.17 4.81 -11.47
CA SER A 208 -20.40 3.52 -12.14
C SER A 208 -19.70 3.48 -13.49
N THR A 209 -19.89 2.41 -14.24
CA THR A 209 -19.41 2.27 -15.62
C THR A 209 -19.93 3.35 -16.57
N ASP A 210 -20.94 4.12 -16.17
CA ASP A 210 -21.50 5.21 -16.98
C ASP A 210 -20.93 6.58 -16.58
N GLY A 211 -20.00 6.61 -15.62
CA GLY A 211 -19.36 7.83 -15.14
C GLY A 211 -19.74 8.21 -13.72
N ILE A 212 -19.49 9.48 -13.41
CA ILE A 212 -19.69 10.10 -12.10
C ILE A 212 -20.88 11.04 -12.17
N SER A 213 -21.80 10.90 -11.22
CA SER A 213 -22.93 11.82 -11.07
C SER A 213 -23.08 12.26 -9.62
N LEU A 214 -23.56 13.50 -9.44
CA LEU A 214 -23.89 14.08 -8.15
C LEU A 214 -25.28 14.69 -8.22
N ASP A 215 -26.17 14.27 -7.31
CA ASP A 215 -27.56 14.75 -7.27
C ASP A 215 -28.30 14.62 -8.61
N GLY A 216 -28.03 13.53 -9.33
CA GLY A 216 -28.64 13.23 -10.62
C GLY A 216 -28.07 14.03 -11.80
N ARG A 217 -27.06 14.87 -11.57
CA ARG A 217 -26.30 15.54 -12.63
C ARG A 217 -25.02 14.77 -12.91
N THR A 218 -24.77 14.46 -14.17
CA THR A 218 -23.48 13.90 -14.59
C THR A 218 -22.39 14.97 -14.43
N ILE A 219 -21.32 14.59 -13.74
CA ILE A 219 -20.10 15.38 -13.54
C ILE A 219 -19.06 14.98 -14.59
N GLU A 220 -18.98 13.69 -14.86
CA GLU A 220 -18.05 13.10 -15.80
C GLU A 220 -18.72 11.88 -16.43
N ASP A 221 -18.61 11.74 -17.75
CA ASP A 221 -19.09 10.56 -18.47
C ASP A 221 -18.12 9.39 -18.26
N GLY A 222 -18.64 8.16 -18.26
CA GLY A 222 -17.81 6.96 -18.19
C GLY A 222 -17.07 6.68 -19.50
N ASP A 223 -16.04 5.84 -19.41
CA ASP A 223 -15.24 5.34 -20.53
C ASP A 223 -16.04 4.44 -21.52
#